data_AF-A0A1Q4BAV3-F1
#
_entry.id   AF-A0A1Q4BAV3-F1
#
_cell.length_a   1.000
_cell.length_b   1.000
_cell.length_c   1.000
_cell.angle_alpha   90.00
_cell.angle_beta   90.00
_cell.angle_gamma   90.00
#
_symmetry.space_group_name_H-M   'P 1'
#
loop_
_entity.id
_entity.type
_entity.pdbx_description
1 polymer ?
#
loop_
_entity_poly.entity_id
_entity_poly.type
_entity_poly.pdbx_seq_one_letter_code
_entity_poly.pdbx_strand_id
1 'polypeptide(L)'
;MRLFHNTLIASLAFAAGLAAVPALAQPKPDERAVSQFWDAYRTLRSECGSAAWTLWQSNSYERWRTGKSPMLTMHYSSRFYQTLPPGPQAIPEPTRGQAVEAMKKANDLLKATGPDFSTLADYINAKDFKDDKYKKGDEINKRLVAAGQACFDVNQEMENIYTVYAEKRAGELAGTAADKPGAQQRVSDWQMARDLATELAKGTKVDLAALEAKTKALSEMVEKRIADPALASSRFYRDLNKDVAVELRKTVREIKERPKLLQEYGEQRPRSRFVNLRSEINVGGGRNLLDEISK
;
A
#
# COMPACT_ATOMS: atom_id res chain seq x y z
N MET A 1 -26.03 -67.69 44.57
CA MET A 1 -27.18 -67.20 43.80
C MET A 1 -27.21 -65.68 43.88
N ARG A 2 -27.64 -65.02 42.80
CA ARG A 2 -27.72 -63.56 42.60
C ARG A 2 -28.34 -62.82 43.79
N LEU A 3 -27.92 -61.58 44.02
CA LEU A 3 -28.73 -60.37 43.79
C LEU A 3 -27.95 -59.09 44.17
N PHE A 4 -27.79 -58.22 43.19
CA PHE A 4 -27.47 -56.79 43.34
C PHE A 4 -28.61 -56.07 44.05
N HIS A 5 -28.33 -55.04 44.86
CA HIS A 5 -29.19 -53.87 45.06
C HIS A 5 -28.37 -52.64 45.50
N ASN A 6 -28.70 -51.51 44.88
CA ASN A 6 -28.15 -50.15 44.98
C ASN A 6 -28.23 -49.50 46.37
N THR A 7 -27.35 -48.53 46.63
CA THR A 7 -27.80 -47.23 47.16
C THR A 7 -26.82 -46.10 46.79
N LEU A 8 -27.39 -44.97 46.38
CA LEU A 8 -26.76 -43.76 45.87
C LEU A 8 -25.88 -43.03 46.90
N ILE A 9 -24.77 -42.44 46.44
CA ILE A 9 -24.13 -41.31 47.11
C ILE A 9 -24.49 -40.05 46.32
N ALA A 10 -25.28 -39.18 46.95
CA ALA A 10 -25.52 -37.82 46.50
C ALA A 10 -24.26 -36.98 46.74
N SER A 11 -23.53 -36.64 45.68
CA SER A 11 -22.44 -35.66 45.74
C SER A 11 -22.94 -34.31 45.24
N LEU A 12 -22.99 -33.37 46.20
CA LEU A 12 -23.25 -31.95 46.05
C LEU A 12 -22.37 -31.31 44.97
N ALA A 13 -23.01 -30.45 44.18
CA ALA A 13 -22.39 -29.56 43.21
C ALA A 13 -21.42 -28.59 43.90
N PHE A 14 -20.16 -28.60 43.46
CA PHE A 14 -19.24 -27.48 43.63
C PHE A 14 -19.10 -26.77 42.29
N ALA A 15 -19.95 -25.76 42.09
CA ALA A 15 -19.75 -24.76 41.04
C ALA A 15 -18.78 -23.70 41.59
N ALA A 16 -17.59 -23.62 41.02
CA ALA A 16 -16.67 -22.50 41.26
C ALA A 16 -15.88 -22.19 39.98
N GLY A 17 -16.37 -21.18 39.25
CA GLY A 17 -15.55 -20.13 38.65
C GLY A 17 -14.53 -20.51 37.57
N LEU A 18 -15.00 -20.96 36.40
CA LEU A 18 -14.27 -20.64 35.18
C LEU A 18 -14.55 -19.17 34.84
N ALA A 19 -13.62 -18.28 35.18
CA ALA A 19 -13.57 -16.97 34.59
C ALA A 19 -13.54 -17.15 33.06
N ALA A 20 -14.63 -16.76 32.40
CA ALA A 20 -14.69 -16.73 30.96
C ALA A 20 -13.63 -15.75 30.47
N VAL A 21 -12.50 -16.28 30.02
CA VAL A 21 -11.63 -15.56 29.08
C VAL A 21 -12.57 -15.13 27.95
N PRO A 22 -12.66 -13.84 27.59
CA PRO A 22 -13.50 -13.44 26.48
C PRO A 22 -12.99 -14.21 25.28
N ALA A 23 -13.81 -15.13 24.77
CA ALA A 23 -13.52 -15.80 23.52
C ALA A 23 -13.33 -14.69 22.50
N LEU A 24 -12.09 -14.49 22.06
CA LEU A 24 -11.78 -13.57 20.97
C LEU A 24 -12.73 -13.94 19.84
N ALA A 25 -13.70 -13.07 19.56
CA ALA A 25 -14.73 -13.33 18.57
C ALA A 25 -14.00 -13.67 17.27
N GLN A 26 -14.16 -14.90 16.78
CA GLN A 26 -13.61 -15.25 15.48
C GLN A 26 -14.29 -14.35 14.45
N PRO A 27 -13.52 -13.68 13.57
CA PRO A 27 -14.10 -12.81 12.56
C PRO A 27 -15.09 -13.61 11.71
N LYS A 28 -16.21 -12.99 11.37
CA LYS A 28 -17.23 -13.66 10.55
C LYS A 28 -16.61 -14.10 9.22
N PRO A 29 -17.05 -15.22 8.62
CA PRO A 29 -16.47 -15.74 7.37
C PRO A 29 -16.32 -14.67 6.27
N ASP A 30 -17.28 -13.75 6.17
CA ASP A 30 -17.26 -12.65 5.21
C ASP A 30 -16.18 -11.59 5.50
N GLU A 31 -15.92 -11.28 6.77
CA GLU A 31 -14.87 -10.33 7.18
C GLU A 31 -13.48 -10.90 6.88
N ARG A 32 -13.31 -12.21 7.09
CA ARG A 32 -12.07 -12.92 6.75
C ARG A 32 -11.80 -12.90 5.24
N ALA A 33 -12.83 -13.09 4.41
CA ALA A 33 -12.70 -13.02 2.96
C ALA A 33 -12.32 -11.62 2.47
N VAL A 34 -12.90 -10.56 3.06
CA VAL A 34 -12.54 -9.16 2.78
C VAL A 34 -11.09 -8.87 3.16
N SER A 35 -10.65 -9.31 4.34
CA SER A 35 -9.26 -9.14 4.78
C SER A 35 -8.28 -9.82 3.83
N GLN A 36 -8.53 -11.09 3.47
CA GLN A 36 -7.65 -11.86 2.57
C GLN A 36 -7.56 -11.24 1.18
N PHE A 37 -8.69 -10.73 0.66
CA PHE A 37 -8.73 -10.03 -0.62
C PHE A 37 -7.85 -8.78 -0.59
N TRP A 38 -8.04 -7.89 0.39
CA TRP A 38 -7.27 -6.65 0.48
C TRP A 38 -5.79 -6.88 0.85
N ASP A 39 -5.46 -7.97 1.55
CA ASP A 39 -4.07 -8.37 1.78
C ASP A 39 -3.37 -8.82 0.49
N ALA A 40 -4.02 -9.63 -0.33
CA ALA A 40 -3.50 -10.01 -1.64
C ALA A 40 -3.39 -8.80 -2.57
N TYR A 41 -4.40 -7.93 -2.55
CA TYR A 41 -4.42 -6.66 -3.30
C TYR A 41 -3.21 -5.78 -2.95
N ARG A 42 -2.99 -5.56 -1.65
CA ARG A 42 -1.86 -4.77 -1.14
C ARG A 42 -0.51 -5.41 -1.50
N THR A 43 -0.42 -6.73 -1.42
CA THR A 43 0.79 -7.47 -1.78
C THR A 43 1.11 -7.25 -3.26
N LEU A 44 0.17 -7.52 -4.17
CA LEU A 44 0.37 -7.32 -5.61
C LEU A 44 0.70 -5.86 -5.96
N ARG A 45 0.01 -4.89 -5.35
CA ARG A 45 0.34 -3.47 -5.50
C ARG A 45 1.81 -3.18 -5.12
N SER A 46 2.25 -3.66 -3.95
CA SER A 46 3.62 -3.46 -3.46
C SER A 46 4.66 -4.14 -4.33
N GLU A 47 4.36 -5.33 -4.84
CA GLU A 47 5.21 -6.08 -5.77
C GLU A 47 5.33 -5.36 -7.11
N CYS A 48 4.23 -4.83 -7.66
CA CYS A 48 4.26 -3.96 -8.83
C CYS A 48 5.06 -2.67 -8.58
N GLY A 49 4.90 -2.00 -7.44
CA GLY A 49 5.72 -0.84 -7.07
C GLY A 49 7.22 -1.16 -7.00
N SER A 50 7.56 -2.33 -6.47
CA SER A 50 8.95 -2.83 -6.39
C SER A 50 9.51 -3.23 -7.75
N ALA A 51 8.69 -3.87 -8.59
CA ALA A 51 9.04 -4.20 -9.96
C ALA A 51 9.22 -2.95 -10.81
N ALA A 52 8.39 -1.93 -10.65
CA ALA A 52 8.56 -0.66 -11.33
C ALA A 52 9.89 0.02 -10.95
N TRP A 53 10.19 0.08 -9.65
CA TRP A 53 11.49 0.59 -9.19
C TRP A 53 12.65 -0.22 -9.77
N THR A 54 12.56 -1.54 -9.74
CA THR A 54 13.64 -2.43 -10.19
C THR A 54 13.80 -2.35 -11.70
N LEU A 55 12.75 -2.69 -12.46
CA LEU A 55 12.80 -2.91 -13.89
C LEU A 55 12.85 -1.64 -14.74
N TRP A 56 12.19 -0.57 -14.31
CA TRP A 56 12.13 0.67 -15.09
C TRP A 56 13.19 1.68 -14.64
N GLN A 57 13.32 1.93 -13.33
CA GLN A 57 14.16 3.03 -12.84
C GLN A 57 15.57 2.63 -12.44
N SER A 58 15.72 1.54 -11.70
CA SER A 58 17.00 1.14 -11.12
C SER A 58 17.72 0.08 -11.93
N ASN A 59 17.11 -0.45 -13.00
CA ASN A 59 17.70 -1.56 -13.73
C ASN A 59 18.93 -1.14 -14.53
N SER A 60 20.02 -1.53 -13.88
CA SER A 60 21.42 -1.38 -14.17
C SER A 60 21.91 -2.04 -15.46
N TYR A 61 21.08 -2.49 -16.39
CA TYR A 61 21.57 -3.15 -17.60
C TYR A 61 22.47 -2.20 -18.44
N GLU A 62 22.04 -0.96 -18.68
CA GLU A 62 22.88 0.04 -19.37
C GLU A 62 24.13 0.40 -18.54
N ARG A 63 23.99 0.48 -17.21
CA ARG A 63 25.11 0.79 -16.31
C ARG A 63 26.12 -0.35 -16.24
N TRP A 64 25.65 -1.60 -16.29
CA TRP A 64 26.44 -2.82 -16.37
C TRP A 64 27.17 -2.88 -17.70
N ARG A 65 26.44 -2.68 -18.81
CA ARG A 65 26.97 -2.65 -20.17
C ARG A 65 28.09 -1.61 -20.32
N THR A 66 27.94 -0.45 -19.69
CA THR A 66 28.93 0.64 -19.71
C THR A 66 30.01 0.54 -18.62
N GLY A 67 30.07 -0.56 -17.87
CA GLY A 67 31.08 -0.78 -16.81
C GLY A 67 30.95 0.13 -15.59
N LYS A 68 29.86 0.89 -15.49
CA LYS A 68 29.56 1.81 -14.37
C LYS A 68 28.94 1.10 -13.16
N SER A 69 28.67 -0.21 -13.28
CA SER A 69 28.24 -1.09 -12.19
C SER A 69 28.89 -2.46 -12.39
N PRO A 70 29.47 -3.09 -11.36
CA PRO A 70 29.87 -4.49 -11.44
C PRO A 70 28.64 -5.37 -11.71
N MET A 71 28.85 -6.59 -12.25
CA MET A 71 27.83 -7.60 -12.64
C MET A 71 26.51 -7.44 -11.89
N LEU A 72 25.38 -7.56 -12.61
CA LEU A 72 24.03 -7.40 -12.06
C LEU A 72 23.88 -8.03 -10.66
N THR A 73 23.98 -7.23 -9.60
CA THR A 73 23.48 -7.59 -8.26
C THR A 73 21.96 -7.44 -8.23
N MET A 74 21.31 -7.73 -9.36
CA MET A 74 19.89 -7.51 -9.54
C MET A 74 19.18 -8.73 -8.98
N HIS A 75 18.80 -8.64 -7.71
CA HIS A 75 17.83 -9.55 -7.14
C HIS A 75 16.44 -9.07 -7.55
N TYR A 76 15.89 -9.65 -8.61
CA TYR A 76 14.47 -9.51 -8.92
C TYR A 76 13.73 -10.69 -8.30
N SER A 77 13.00 -10.39 -7.22
CA SER A 77 12.01 -11.28 -6.65
C SER A 77 10.67 -10.61 -6.85
N SER A 78 9.82 -11.17 -7.71
CA SER A 78 8.41 -10.85 -7.76
C SER A 78 7.61 -11.95 -7.10
N ARG A 79 6.70 -11.58 -6.19
CA ARG A 79 5.68 -12.49 -5.68
C ARG A 79 4.43 -12.37 -6.53
N PHE A 80 3.85 -13.51 -6.88
CA PHE A 80 2.57 -13.60 -7.56
C PHE A 80 1.77 -14.77 -6.98
N TYR A 81 0.48 -14.79 -7.26
CA TYR A 81 -0.43 -15.84 -6.82
C TYR A 81 -0.76 -16.79 -7.98
N GLN A 82 -0.71 -18.09 -7.69
CA GLN A 82 -1.19 -19.12 -8.62
C GLN A 82 -2.70 -18.97 -8.82
N THR A 83 -3.42 -18.81 -7.72
CA THR A 83 -4.86 -18.54 -7.70
C THR A 83 -5.12 -17.27 -6.90
N LEU A 84 -5.76 -16.28 -7.52
CA LEU A 84 -6.15 -15.05 -6.84
C LEU A 84 -7.38 -15.30 -5.97
N PRO A 85 -7.48 -14.68 -4.78
CA PRO A 85 -8.71 -14.72 -4.00
C PRO A 85 -9.85 -14.08 -4.81
N PRO A 86 -11.07 -14.64 -4.75
CA PRO A 86 -12.22 -14.03 -5.42
C PRO A 86 -12.56 -12.69 -4.78
N GLY A 87 -13.17 -11.79 -5.55
CA GLY A 87 -13.75 -10.55 -5.03
C GLY A 87 -14.92 -10.86 -4.08
N PRO A 88 -14.82 -10.56 -2.78
CA PRO A 88 -15.86 -10.89 -1.82
C PRO A 88 -17.12 -10.06 -2.05
N GLN A 89 -18.30 -10.66 -1.84
CA GLN A 89 -19.59 -10.01 -2.09
C GLN A 89 -19.84 -8.77 -1.21
N ALA A 90 -19.19 -8.71 -0.05
CA ALA A 90 -19.24 -7.58 0.86
C ALA A 90 -18.58 -6.29 0.31
N ILE A 91 -17.76 -6.39 -0.74
CA ILE A 91 -17.25 -5.20 -1.44
C ILE A 91 -18.27 -4.80 -2.52
N PRO A 92 -18.78 -3.56 -2.50
CA PRO A 92 -19.77 -3.11 -3.47
C PRO A 92 -19.17 -2.91 -4.87
N GLU A 93 -20.03 -3.01 -5.89
CA GLU A 93 -19.69 -2.55 -7.23
C GLU A 93 -19.70 -1.00 -7.31
N PRO A 94 -18.93 -0.38 -8.22
CA PRO A 94 -18.01 -1.00 -9.20
C PRO A 94 -16.63 -1.38 -8.62
N THR A 95 -16.36 -1.03 -7.37
CA THR A 95 -15.05 -1.21 -6.73
C THR A 95 -14.60 -2.66 -6.75
N ARG A 96 -15.50 -3.61 -6.50
CA ARG A 96 -15.18 -5.04 -6.53
C ARG A 96 -14.68 -5.49 -7.90
N GLY A 97 -15.42 -5.21 -8.97
CA GLY A 97 -15.01 -5.56 -10.33
C GLY A 97 -13.68 -4.94 -10.72
N GLN A 98 -13.51 -3.64 -10.45
CA GLN A 98 -12.27 -2.91 -10.73
C GLN A 98 -11.08 -3.47 -9.94
N ALA A 99 -11.27 -3.79 -8.66
CA ALA A 99 -10.20 -4.33 -7.82
C ALA A 99 -9.77 -5.74 -8.28
N VAL A 100 -10.73 -6.59 -8.67
CA VAL A 100 -10.44 -7.93 -9.21
C VAL A 100 -9.67 -7.84 -10.53
N GLU A 101 -10.08 -6.96 -11.43
CA GLU A 101 -9.41 -6.75 -12.71
C GLU A 101 -7.98 -6.24 -12.52
N ALA A 102 -7.80 -5.23 -11.66
CA ALA A 102 -6.48 -4.67 -11.36
C ALA A 102 -5.55 -5.70 -10.70
N MET A 103 -6.07 -6.54 -9.78
CA MET A 103 -5.29 -7.65 -9.21
C MET A 103 -4.86 -8.65 -10.27
N LYS A 104 -5.75 -9.02 -11.19
CA LYS A 104 -5.41 -9.92 -12.29
C LYS A 104 -4.31 -9.33 -13.16
N LYS A 105 -4.46 -8.07 -13.57
CA LYS A 105 -3.47 -7.33 -14.37
C LYS A 105 -2.11 -7.27 -13.68
N ALA A 106 -2.07 -6.92 -12.39
CA ALA A 106 -0.84 -6.92 -11.59
C ALA A 106 -0.19 -8.31 -11.54
N ASN A 107 -0.98 -9.34 -11.25
CA ASN A 107 -0.52 -10.71 -11.11
C ASN A 107 0.04 -11.27 -12.43
N ASP A 108 -0.62 -11.00 -13.55
CA ASP A 108 -0.19 -11.46 -14.87
C ASP A 108 1.09 -10.75 -15.32
N LEU A 109 1.22 -9.43 -15.05
CA LEU A 109 2.47 -8.69 -15.29
C LEU A 109 3.64 -9.28 -14.47
N LEU A 110 3.44 -9.50 -13.17
CA LEU A 110 4.47 -10.02 -12.27
C LEU A 110 4.87 -11.47 -12.60
N LYS A 111 3.95 -12.27 -13.15
CA LYS A 111 4.22 -13.62 -13.68
C LYS A 111 5.08 -13.56 -14.95
N ALA A 112 4.79 -12.63 -15.86
CA ALA A 112 5.48 -12.52 -17.14
C ALA A 112 6.92 -11.99 -17.00
N THR A 113 7.19 -11.12 -16.01
CA THR A 113 8.50 -10.48 -15.83
C THR A 113 9.57 -11.40 -15.27
N GLY A 114 9.21 -12.38 -14.45
CA GLY A 114 10.16 -13.33 -13.84
C GLY A 114 11.00 -14.09 -14.88
N PRO A 115 10.37 -14.77 -15.87
CA PRO A 115 11.09 -15.45 -16.94
C PRO A 115 11.96 -14.52 -17.82
N ASP A 116 11.47 -13.33 -18.18
CA ASP A 116 12.25 -12.36 -18.96
C ASP A 116 13.51 -11.92 -18.19
N PHE A 117 13.39 -11.74 -16.86
CA PHE A 117 14.52 -11.41 -16.01
C PHE A 117 15.55 -12.54 -15.94
N SER A 118 15.09 -13.79 -15.75
CA SER A 118 15.96 -14.97 -15.77
C SER A 118 16.71 -15.07 -17.09
N THR A 119 16.02 -14.83 -18.21
CA THR A 119 16.60 -14.87 -19.56
C THR A 119 17.72 -13.82 -19.73
N LEU A 120 17.55 -12.62 -19.15
CA LEU A 120 18.60 -11.60 -19.18
C LEU A 120 19.82 -12.01 -18.34
N ALA A 121 19.59 -12.62 -17.18
CA ALA A 121 20.67 -13.10 -16.31
C ALA A 121 21.47 -14.22 -17.01
N ASP A 122 20.78 -15.18 -17.64
CA ASP A 122 21.41 -16.27 -18.38
C ASP A 122 22.23 -15.75 -19.56
N TYR A 123 21.69 -14.81 -20.33
CA TYR A 123 22.39 -14.13 -21.43
C TYR A 123 23.71 -13.47 -20.98
N ILE A 124 23.70 -12.81 -19.81
CA ILE A 124 24.89 -12.17 -19.24
C ILE A 124 25.90 -13.21 -18.74
N ASN A 125 25.44 -14.24 -18.04
CA ASN A 125 26.29 -15.28 -17.46
C ASN A 125 26.96 -16.15 -18.54
N ALA A 126 26.23 -16.47 -19.61
CA ALA A 126 26.76 -17.20 -20.77
C ALA A 126 27.74 -16.39 -21.61
N LYS A 127 27.78 -15.05 -21.42
CA LYS A 127 28.57 -14.10 -22.21
C LYS A 127 28.17 -14.04 -23.69
N ASP A 128 26.91 -14.38 -24.00
CA ASP A 128 26.31 -14.31 -25.35
C ASP A 128 26.47 -12.91 -25.98
N PHE A 129 26.53 -11.86 -25.14
CA PHE A 129 26.76 -10.48 -25.56
C PHE A 129 28.07 -10.26 -26.33
N LYS A 130 29.04 -11.16 -26.20
CA LYS A 130 30.28 -11.12 -26.99
C LYS A 130 30.04 -11.43 -28.47
N ASP A 131 29.07 -12.29 -28.75
CA ASP A 131 28.81 -12.79 -30.09
C ASP A 131 27.79 -11.90 -30.82
N ASP A 132 26.70 -11.54 -30.15
CA ASP A 132 25.62 -10.74 -30.76
C ASP A 132 25.80 -9.22 -30.57
N LYS A 133 26.85 -8.79 -29.87
CA LYS A 133 27.15 -7.40 -29.54
C LYS A 133 25.99 -6.69 -28.82
N TYR A 134 25.45 -7.31 -27.77
CA TYR A 134 24.39 -6.78 -26.90
C TYR A 134 22.96 -6.80 -27.46
N LYS A 135 22.74 -7.25 -28.71
CA LYS A 135 21.42 -7.15 -29.37
C LYS A 135 20.28 -7.81 -28.58
N LYS A 136 20.44 -9.08 -28.21
CA LYS A 136 19.40 -9.83 -27.47
C LYS A 136 19.19 -9.26 -26.07
N GLY A 137 20.27 -8.84 -25.40
CA GLY A 137 20.17 -8.19 -24.09
C GLY A 137 19.40 -6.86 -24.14
N ASP A 138 19.63 -6.05 -25.18
CA ASP A 138 18.92 -4.80 -25.41
C ASP A 138 17.42 -5.03 -25.66
N GLU A 139 17.07 -6.08 -26.42
CA GLU A 139 15.67 -6.49 -26.65
C GLU A 139 14.97 -6.94 -25.36
N ILE A 140 15.63 -7.78 -24.55
CA ILE A 140 15.09 -8.24 -23.26
C ILE A 140 14.93 -7.05 -22.31
N ASN A 141 15.94 -6.18 -22.21
CA ASN A 141 15.91 -5.00 -21.36
C ASN A 141 14.75 -4.05 -21.76
N LYS A 142 14.49 -3.87 -23.05
CA LYS A 142 13.35 -3.07 -23.53
C LYS A 142 12.02 -3.64 -23.02
N ARG A 143 11.84 -4.96 -23.02
CA ARG A 143 10.63 -5.61 -22.48
C ARG A 143 10.52 -5.44 -20.97
N LEU A 144 11.62 -5.59 -20.23
CA LEU A 144 11.64 -5.39 -18.78
C LEU A 144 11.32 -3.95 -18.39
N VAL A 145 11.89 -2.96 -19.07
CA VAL A 145 11.57 -1.54 -18.87
C VAL A 145 10.08 -1.26 -19.12
N ALA A 146 9.53 -1.79 -20.22
CA ALA A 146 8.10 -1.65 -20.53
C ALA A 146 7.22 -2.31 -19.45
N ALA A 147 7.61 -3.48 -18.95
CA ALA A 147 6.90 -4.15 -17.87
C ALA A 147 7.00 -3.39 -16.53
N GLY A 148 8.14 -2.75 -16.26
CA GLY A 148 8.31 -1.87 -15.11
C GLY A 148 7.41 -0.63 -15.18
N GLN A 149 7.26 -0.01 -16.35
CA GLN A 149 6.30 1.07 -16.58
C GLN A 149 4.85 0.57 -16.38
N ALA A 150 4.49 -0.57 -16.97
CA ALA A 150 3.15 -1.14 -16.80
C ALA A 150 2.86 -1.47 -15.32
N CYS A 151 3.83 -1.96 -14.57
CA CYS A 151 3.71 -2.18 -13.13
C CYS A 151 3.54 -0.85 -12.36
N PHE A 152 4.19 0.23 -12.78
CA PHE A 152 3.98 1.55 -12.18
C PHE A 152 2.53 2.01 -12.39
N ASP A 153 2.05 1.94 -13.63
CA ASP A 153 0.70 2.37 -13.98
C ASP A 153 -0.36 1.56 -13.22
N VAL A 154 -0.18 0.23 -13.13
CA VAL A 154 -1.06 -0.66 -12.35
C VAL A 154 -0.97 -0.38 -10.85
N ASN A 155 0.22 -0.12 -10.32
CA ASN A 155 0.35 0.29 -8.91
C ASN A 155 -0.46 1.56 -8.63
N GLN A 156 -0.40 2.57 -9.51
CA GLN A 156 -1.18 3.80 -9.34
C GLN A 156 -2.68 3.60 -9.53
N GLU A 157 -3.08 2.78 -10.50
CA GLU A 157 -4.47 2.35 -10.68
C GLU A 157 -5.01 1.69 -9.40
N MET A 158 -4.22 0.79 -8.81
CA MET A 158 -4.60 0.08 -7.59
C MET A 158 -4.67 1.00 -6.37
N GLU A 159 -3.75 1.96 -6.24
CA GLU A 159 -3.84 2.99 -5.19
C GLU A 159 -5.14 3.79 -5.30
N ASN A 160 -5.51 4.20 -6.52
CA ASN A 160 -6.72 4.99 -6.75
C ASN A 160 -8.00 4.21 -6.41
N ILE A 161 -8.10 2.94 -6.84
CA ILE A 161 -9.26 2.08 -6.53
C ILE A 161 -9.43 1.92 -5.02
N TYR A 162 -8.34 1.62 -4.29
CA TYR A 162 -8.40 1.50 -2.83
C TYR A 162 -8.75 2.83 -2.16
N THR A 163 -8.25 3.95 -2.68
CA THR A 163 -8.53 5.26 -2.11
C THR A 163 -10.01 5.62 -2.21
N VAL A 164 -10.62 5.41 -3.38
CA VAL A 164 -12.06 5.60 -3.59
C VAL A 164 -12.89 4.68 -2.67
N TYR A 165 -12.45 3.43 -2.51
CA TYR A 165 -13.06 2.52 -1.55
C TYR A 165 -12.99 3.06 -0.12
N ALA A 166 -11.82 3.51 0.32
CA ALA A 166 -11.60 4.02 1.67
C ALA A 166 -12.40 5.30 1.94
N GLU A 167 -12.49 6.23 0.97
CA GLU A 167 -13.34 7.42 1.06
C GLU A 167 -14.80 7.07 1.31
N LYS A 168 -15.36 6.17 0.50
CA LYS A 168 -16.74 5.73 0.69
C LYS A 168 -16.94 5.01 2.02
N ARG A 169 -16.05 4.07 2.33
CA ARG A 169 -16.17 3.22 3.52
C ARG A 169 -16.00 4.02 4.82
N ALA A 170 -15.10 5.00 4.85
CA ALA A 170 -14.89 5.85 6.02
C ALA A 170 -16.14 6.70 6.31
N GLY A 171 -16.82 7.21 5.28
CA GLY A 171 -18.07 7.93 5.44
C GLY A 171 -19.20 7.06 6.03
N GLU A 172 -19.34 5.83 5.56
CA GLU A 172 -20.30 4.85 6.09
C GLU A 172 -20.02 4.53 7.57
N LEU A 173 -18.77 4.19 7.89
CA LEU A 173 -18.36 3.82 9.25
C LEU A 173 -18.50 4.99 10.22
N ALA A 174 -18.16 6.21 9.81
CA ALA A 174 -18.33 7.40 10.64
C ALA A 174 -19.82 7.67 10.99
N GLY A 175 -20.76 7.26 10.13
CA GLY A 175 -22.20 7.37 10.39
C GLY A 175 -22.71 6.41 11.48
N THR A 176 -22.02 5.29 11.69
CA THR A 176 -22.39 4.22 12.63
C THR A 176 -21.45 4.06 13.82
N ALA A 177 -20.35 4.82 13.87
CA ALA A 177 -19.38 4.79 14.96
C ALA A 177 -20.00 5.18 16.32
N ALA A 178 -19.46 4.64 17.41
CA ALA A 178 -19.88 4.99 18.76
C ALA A 178 -19.58 6.47 19.07
N ASP A 179 -18.39 6.95 18.70
CA ASP A 179 -18.01 8.36 18.70
C ASP A 179 -18.13 8.95 17.28
N LYS A 180 -19.37 9.29 16.88
CA LYS A 180 -19.63 9.88 15.56
C LYS A 180 -18.86 11.19 15.33
N PRO A 181 -18.85 12.16 16.27
CA PRO A 181 -18.11 13.41 16.08
C PRO A 181 -16.60 13.16 15.86
N GLY A 182 -15.98 12.31 16.66
CA GLY A 182 -14.57 11.98 16.50
C GLY A 182 -14.27 11.20 15.21
N ALA A 183 -15.17 10.31 14.77
CA ALA A 183 -15.03 9.62 13.49
C ALA A 183 -15.14 10.58 12.30
N GLN A 184 -16.16 11.44 12.28
CA GLN A 184 -16.35 12.46 11.25
C GLN A 184 -15.17 13.42 11.18
N GLN A 185 -14.62 13.81 12.33
CA GLN A 185 -13.44 14.65 12.39
C GLN A 185 -12.23 13.99 11.71
N ARG A 186 -11.97 12.70 11.96
CA ARG A 186 -10.88 11.96 11.32
C ARG A 186 -11.07 11.87 9.81
N VAL A 187 -12.30 11.66 9.34
CA VAL A 187 -12.62 11.68 7.90
C VAL A 187 -12.31 13.05 7.29
N SER A 188 -12.72 14.14 7.95
CA SER A 188 -12.44 15.50 7.50
C SER A 188 -10.93 15.82 7.50
N ASP A 189 -10.20 15.38 8.53
CA ASP A 189 -8.75 15.57 8.64
C ASP A 189 -8.01 14.78 7.53
N TRP A 190 -8.49 13.58 7.18
CA TRP A 190 -7.96 12.84 6.04
C TRP A 190 -8.29 13.50 4.70
N GLN A 191 -9.49 14.06 4.53
CA GLN A 191 -9.85 14.79 3.31
C GLN A 191 -8.92 16.00 3.09
N MET A 192 -8.54 16.71 4.16
CA MET A 192 -7.54 17.78 4.08
C MET A 192 -6.19 17.27 3.54
N ALA A 193 -5.76 16.08 3.98
CA ALA A 193 -4.55 15.45 3.44
C ALA A 193 -4.75 15.00 1.98
N ARG A 194 -5.93 14.52 1.60
CA ARG A 194 -6.25 14.12 0.22
C ARG A 194 -6.20 15.29 -0.77
N ASP A 195 -6.55 16.50 -0.33
CA ASP A 195 -6.37 17.71 -1.13
C ASP A 195 -4.90 17.99 -1.43
N LEU A 196 -3.98 17.68 -0.51
CA LEU A 196 -2.53 17.72 -0.75
C LEU A 196 -2.09 16.64 -1.74
N ALA A 197 -2.61 15.41 -1.62
CA ALA A 197 -2.31 14.35 -2.58
C ALA A 197 -2.73 14.73 -4.02
N THR A 198 -3.83 15.45 -4.17
CA THR A 198 -4.30 15.99 -5.47
C THR A 198 -3.38 17.08 -6.00
N GLU A 199 -2.86 17.94 -5.12
CA GLU A 199 -1.86 18.95 -5.49
C GLU A 199 -0.55 18.28 -5.96
N LEU A 200 -0.02 17.32 -5.18
CA LEU A 200 1.17 16.55 -5.54
C LEU A 200 1.01 15.78 -6.85
N ALA A 201 -0.21 15.36 -7.19
CA ALA A 201 -0.50 14.66 -8.44
C ALA A 201 -0.27 15.53 -9.69
N LYS A 202 -0.21 16.85 -9.56
CA LYS A 202 0.18 17.76 -10.66
C LYS A 202 1.67 17.62 -11.04
N GLY A 203 2.46 16.92 -10.22
CA GLY A 203 3.85 16.61 -10.50
C GLY A 203 4.70 17.87 -10.65
N THR A 204 5.38 18.00 -11.78
CA THR A 204 6.25 19.14 -12.10
C THR A 204 5.48 20.45 -12.28
N LYS A 205 4.15 20.40 -12.37
CA LYS A 205 3.25 21.56 -12.52
C LYS A 205 2.56 21.95 -11.21
N VAL A 206 3.03 21.45 -10.07
CA VAL A 206 2.47 21.82 -8.76
C VAL A 206 2.58 23.32 -8.52
N ASP A 207 1.56 23.92 -7.90
CA ASP A 207 1.68 25.27 -7.38
C ASP A 207 2.39 25.21 -6.02
N LEU A 208 3.62 25.70 -5.96
CA LEU A 208 4.44 25.65 -4.74
C LEU A 208 3.85 26.49 -3.60
N ALA A 209 3.17 27.60 -3.91
CA ALA A 209 2.53 28.44 -2.90
C ALA A 209 1.29 27.72 -2.32
N ALA A 210 0.49 27.10 -3.18
CA ALA A 210 -0.63 26.27 -2.75
C ALA A 210 -0.16 25.06 -1.94
N LEU A 211 0.92 24.39 -2.37
CA LEU A 211 1.51 23.25 -1.67
C LEU A 211 2.04 23.67 -0.29
N GLU A 212 2.71 24.80 -0.18
CA GLU A 212 3.20 25.36 1.10
C GLU A 212 2.04 25.68 2.04
N ALA A 213 1.01 26.39 1.56
CA ALA A 213 -0.16 26.75 2.37
C ALA A 213 -0.90 25.51 2.90
N LYS A 214 -1.15 24.52 2.03
CA LYS A 214 -1.81 23.27 2.43
C LYS A 214 -0.95 22.45 3.38
N THR A 215 0.38 22.42 3.18
CA THR A 215 1.32 21.71 4.06
C THR A 215 1.32 22.31 5.46
N LYS A 216 1.30 23.65 5.56
CA LYS A 216 1.19 24.36 6.82
C LYS A 216 -0.13 24.02 7.54
N ALA A 217 -1.26 24.09 6.83
CA ALA A 217 -2.57 23.75 7.39
C ALA A 217 -2.63 22.31 7.91
N LEU A 218 -2.10 21.34 7.14
CA LEU A 218 -2.00 19.94 7.58
C LEU A 218 -1.14 19.81 8.85
N SER A 219 0.03 20.47 8.87
CA SER A 219 0.95 20.39 10.01
C SER A 219 0.30 20.94 11.28
N GLU A 220 -0.34 22.12 11.20
CA GLU A 220 -1.03 22.75 12.33
C GLU A 220 -2.19 21.88 12.83
N MET A 221 -2.97 21.29 11.91
CA MET A 221 -4.05 20.37 12.26
C MET A 221 -3.50 19.15 13.01
N VAL A 222 -2.49 18.47 12.46
CA VAL A 222 -1.96 17.25 13.06
C VAL A 222 -1.27 17.54 14.40
N GLU A 223 -0.50 18.63 14.50
CA GLU A 223 0.14 19.07 15.75
C GLU A 223 -0.91 19.35 16.84
N LYS A 224 -2.03 19.97 16.49
CA LYS A 224 -3.16 20.15 17.42
C LYS A 224 -3.77 18.81 17.86
N ARG A 225 -3.91 17.85 16.95
CA ARG A 225 -4.48 16.52 17.27
C ARG A 225 -3.55 15.71 18.17
N ILE A 226 -2.25 15.69 17.90
CA ILE A 226 -1.31 14.92 18.73
C ILE A 226 -1.03 15.58 20.08
N ALA A 227 -1.27 16.89 20.22
CA ALA A 227 -1.19 17.59 21.50
C ALA A 227 -2.36 17.25 22.44
N ASP A 228 -3.48 16.77 21.90
CA ASP A 228 -4.59 16.25 22.68
C ASP A 228 -4.24 14.86 23.25
N PRO A 229 -4.18 14.67 24.58
CA PRO A 229 -3.86 13.38 25.18
C PRO A 229 -4.77 12.23 24.74
N ALA A 230 -6.04 12.52 24.40
CA ALA A 230 -6.98 11.51 23.93
C ALA A 230 -6.66 11.00 22.51
N LEU A 231 -5.92 11.79 21.72
CA LEU A 231 -5.60 11.51 20.32
C LEU A 231 -4.11 11.26 20.09
N ALA A 232 -3.25 11.56 21.05
CA ALA A 232 -1.80 11.38 20.98
C ALA A 232 -1.37 9.93 20.64
N SER A 233 -2.12 8.94 21.11
CA SER A 233 -1.87 7.51 20.80
C SER A 233 -2.45 7.06 19.46
N SER A 234 -3.23 7.89 18.77
CA SER A 234 -3.82 7.54 17.48
C SER A 234 -2.72 7.28 16.47
N ARG A 235 -2.77 6.10 15.85
CA ARG A 235 -1.85 5.74 14.77
C ARG A 235 -2.12 6.60 13.54
N PHE A 236 -3.39 6.89 13.25
CA PHE A 236 -3.75 7.75 12.11
C PHE A 236 -3.05 9.11 12.18
N TYR A 237 -3.13 9.82 13.31
CA TYR A 237 -2.48 11.13 13.43
C TYR A 237 -0.95 11.05 13.53
N ARG A 238 -0.40 10.00 14.15
CA ARG A 238 1.07 9.81 14.22
C ARG A 238 1.68 9.55 12.85
N ASP A 239 1.07 8.66 12.06
CA ASP A 239 1.54 8.33 10.70
C ASP A 239 1.35 9.56 9.79
N LEU A 240 0.21 10.27 9.89
CA LEU A 240 -0.02 11.51 9.15
C LEU A 240 0.98 12.62 9.52
N ASN A 241 1.44 12.68 10.77
CA ASN A 241 2.49 13.63 11.14
C ASN A 241 3.83 13.23 10.54
N LYS A 242 4.28 12.01 10.86
CA LYS A 242 5.64 11.54 10.62
C LYS A 242 5.90 11.32 9.14
N ASP A 243 5.00 10.62 8.46
CA ASP A 243 5.24 10.12 7.10
C ASP A 243 4.73 11.12 6.05
N VAL A 244 3.91 12.10 6.45
CA VAL A 244 3.33 13.11 5.55
C VAL A 244 3.69 14.54 5.96
N ALA A 245 3.21 15.06 7.09
CA ALA A 245 3.33 16.49 7.41
C ALA A 245 4.79 16.95 7.58
N VAL A 246 5.60 16.19 8.32
CA VAL A 246 7.04 16.46 8.50
C VAL A 246 7.78 16.37 7.16
N GLU A 247 7.55 15.31 6.38
CA GLU A 247 8.23 15.12 5.10
C GLU A 247 7.80 16.15 4.06
N LEU A 248 6.54 16.60 4.05
CA LEU A 248 6.08 17.69 3.18
C LEU A 248 6.73 19.02 3.54
N ARG A 249 6.81 19.37 4.84
CA ARG A 249 7.50 20.59 5.29
C ARG A 249 8.95 20.61 4.81
N LYS A 250 9.64 19.48 4.97
CA LYS A 250 11.01 19.29 4.47
C LYS A 250 11.08 19.44 2.96
N THR A 251 10.18 18.77 2.22
CA THR A 251 10.14 18.79 0.76
C THR A 251 9.92 20.21 0.21
N VAL A 252 8.95 20.95 0.76
CA VAL A 252 8.66 22.33 0.35
C VAL A 252 9.86 23.24 0.61
N ARG A 253 10.49 23.11 1.78
CA ARG A 253 11.71 23.86 2.12
C ARG A 253 12.84 23.57 1.14
N GLU A 254 13.12 22.30 0.87
CA GLU A 254 14.16 21.87 -0.07
C GLU A 254 13.91 22.43 -1.48
N ILE A 255 12.67 22.43 -1.96
CA ILE A 255 12.32 23.02 -3.27
C ILE A 255 12.52 24.54 -3.26
N LYS A 256 12.16 25.25 -2.18
CA LYS A 256 12.39 26.70 -2.07
C LYS A 256 13.88 27.05 -2.09
N GLU A 257 14.71 26.26 -1.41
CA GLU A 257 16.17 26.43 -1.41
C GLU A 257 16.78 26.01 -2.76
N ARG A 258 16.20 25.03 -3.44
CA ARG A 258 16.71 24.46 -4.72
C ARG A 258 15.55 24.20 -5.69
N PRO A 259 15.09 25.20 -6.46
CA PRO A 259 13.91 25.08 -7.32
C PRO A 259 13.96 23.95 -8.36
N LYS A 260 15.17 23.54 -8.79
CA LYS A 260 15.35 22.40 -9.70
C LYS A 260 14.85 21.07 -9.13
N LEU A 261 14.79 20.92 -7.80
CA LEU A 261 14.24 19.73 -7.15
C LEU A 261 12.76 19.53 -7.44
N LEU A 262 12.02 20.59 -7.82
CA LEU A 262 10.63 20.43 -8.22
C LEU A 262 10.48 19.49 -9.42
N GLN A 263 11.38 19.62 -10.40
CA GLN A 263 11.39 18.74 -11.56
C GLN A 263 11.68 17.30 -11.14
N GLU A 264 12.69 17.09 -10.29
CA GLU A 264 13.11 15.76 -9.84
C GLU A 264 12.05 15.07 -8.97
N TYR A 265 11.43 15.81 -8.04
CA TYR A 265 10.45 15.29 -7.09
C TYR A 265 9.07 15.11 -7.72
N GLY A 266 8.73 15.93 -8.70
CA GLY A 266 7.46 15.90 -9.42
C GLY A 266 7.38 14.88 -10.56
N GLU A 267 8.50 14.25 -10.93
CA GLU A 267 8.53 13.16 -11.92
C GLU A 267 7.57 12.02 -11.51
N GLN A 268 6.72 11.60 -12.46
CA GLN A 268 5.81 10.47 -12.28
C GLN A 268 6.55 9.15 -12.50
N ARG A 269 7.43 8.81 -11.55
CA ARG A 269 8.25 7.60 -11.56
C ARG A 269 8.22 6.91 -10.19
N PRO A 270 8.62 5.63 -10.10
CA PRO A 270 8.59 4.88 -8.86
C PRO A 270 9.43 5.58 -7.79
N ARG A 271 8.98 5.56 -6.54
CA ARG A 271 9.69 6.15 -5.39
C ARG A 271 10.10 7.63 -5.56
N SER A 272 9.55 8.37 -6.53
CA SER A 272 9.72 9.83 -6.55
C SER A 272 9.06 10.41 -5.30
N ARG A 273 9.58 11.55 -4.82
CA ARG A 273 9.13 12.12 -3.55
C ARG A 273 7.63 12.42 -3.56
N PHE A 274 7.10 13.01 -4.63
CA PHE A 274 5.67 13.32 -4.72
C PHE A 274 4.80 12.07 -4.84
N VAL A 275 5.24 11.07 -5.62
CA VAL A 275 4.53 9.79 -5.73
C VAL A 275 4.48 9.08 -4.39
N ASN A 276 5.59 9.05 -3.65
CA ASN A 276 5.66 8.40 -2.34
C ASN A 276 4.74 9.09 -1.32
N LEU A 277 4.83 10.41 -1.20
CA LEU A 277 3.99 11.19 -0.28
C LEU A 277 2.50 11.04 -0.61
N ARG A 278 2.14 11.03 -1.90
CA ARG A 278 0.78 10.74 -2.34
C ARG A 278 0.33 9.35 -1.90
N SER A 279 1.16 8.32 -2.06
CA SER A 279 0.84 6.94 -1.63
C SER A 279 0.60 6.84 -0.12
N GLU A 280 1.44 7.52 0.68
CA GLU A 280 1.28 7.56 2.15
C GLU A 280 -0.03 8.25 2.57
N ILE A 281 -0.42 9.35 1.91
CA ILE A 281 -1.72 9.99 2.16
C ILE A 281 -2.88 9.07 1.77
N ASN A 282 -2.80 8.50 0.56
CA ASN A 282 -3.87 7.77 -0.09
C ASN A 282 -4.11 6.42 0.58
N VAL A 283 -3.18 5.47 0.37
CA VAL A 283 -3.35 4.09 0.82
C VAL A 283 -2.96 3.96 2.29
N GLY A 284 -1.86 4.60 2.72
CA GLY A 284 -1.41 4.60 4.12
C GLY A 284 -2.45 5.23 5.05
N GLY A 285 -2.80 6.49 4.76
CA GLY A 285 -3.78 7.28 5.49
C GLY A 285 -5.18 6.65 5.45
N GLY A 286 -5.64 6.24 4.26
CA GLY A 286 -6.95 5.59 4.11
C GLY A 286 -7.08 4.31 4.92
N ARG A 287 -6.07 3.43 4.92
CA ARG A 287 -6.08 2.21 5.74
C ARG A 287 -6.12 2.54 7.24
N ASN A 288 -5.19 3.38 7.70
CA ASN A 288 -5.10 3.72 9.11
C ASN A 288 -6.38 4.43 9.62
N LEU A 289 -7.04 5.22 8.76
CA LEU A 289 -8.33 5.83 9.04
C LEU A 289 -9.42 4.77 9.25
N LEU A 290 -9.55 3.82 8.32
CA LEU A 290 -10.53 2.74 8.43
C LEU A 290 -10.31 1.89 9.69
N ASP A 291 -9.06 1.57 10.01
CA ASP A 291 -8.69 0.81 11.21
C ASP A 291 -9.08 1.55 12.50
N GLU A 292 -8.94 2.87 12.55
CA GLU A 292 -9.24 3.67 13.75
C GLU A 292 -10.73 3.94 13.93
N ILE A 293 -11.47 4.18 12.84
CA ILE A 293 -12.93 4.41 12.91
C ILE A 293 -13.69 3.11 13.22
N SER A 294 -13.11 1.95 12.89
CA SER A 294 -13.74 0.65 13.13
C SER A 294 -13.58 0.12 14.56
N LYS A 295 -12.90 0.84 15.45
CA LYS A 295 -12.74 0.49 16.87
C LYS A 295 -13.90 1.01 17.70
#